data_AF-A0A967F8V1-F1
#
_entry.id   AF-A0A967F8V1-F1
#
_cell.length_a   1.000
_cell.length_b   1.000
_cell.length_c   1.000
_cell.angle_alpha   90.00
_cell.angle_beta   90.00
_cell.angle_gamma   90.00
#
_symmetry.space_group_name_H-M   'P 1'
#
loop_
_entity.id
_entity.type
_entity.pdbx_description
1 polymer ?
#
loop_
_entity_poly.entity_id
_entity_poly.type
_entity_poly.pdbx_seq_one_letter_code
_entity_poly.pdbx_strand_id
1 'polypeptide(L)'
;LLQLRLGVKSLPPIVSKLIQIKAEGHPFFSEELAYALRDAGMIRLEDGECVLVTEEKDLALFDFPETIQGVITSRIDRLSPQQTLTLKVASVIGRVFAFKILQDVHPIPDDRSHLMEYLNNLDRLDITPLETPEPDLSYIFKHIITQEVAYNLMSFAQRRQLHQSVAQWYEKSYGKNGGQLFDIKDSRSITLKNSLNQRDSLAPYYSLLAYHWSKAQDDERAMQYFGRAGEDALRQFANQEAVDFFREALALDQKF
;
A
#
# COMPACT_ATOMS: atom_id res chain seq x y z
N LEU A 1 -18.45 -8.61 -17.92
CA LEU A 1 -17.47 -8.06 -16.94
C LEU A 1 -16.03 -8.37 -17.36
N LEU A 2 -15.64 -9.64 -17.52
CA LEU A 2 -14.27 -10.01 -17.94
C LEU A 2 -13.85 -9.39 -19.29
N GLN A 3 -14.73 -9.42 -20.29
CA GLN A 3 -14.57 -8.76 -21.59
C GLN A 3 -14.22 -7.26 -21.45
N LEU A 4 -15.00 -6.55 -20.64
CA LEU A 4 -14.81 -5.12 -20.38
C LEU A 4 -13.47 -4.84 -19.68
N ARG A 5 -13.06 -5.71 -18.74
CA ARG A 5 -11.80 -5.58 -18.01
C ARG A 5 -10.57 -5.83 -18.88
N LEU A 6 -10.64 -6.83 -19.75
CA LEU A 6 -9.58 -7.12 -20.72
C LEU A 6 -9.59 -6.17 -21.94
N GLY A 7 -10.58 -5.28 -22.05
CA GLY A 7 -10.72 -4.40 -23.22
C GLY A 7 -11.06 -5.15 -24.51
N VAL A 8 -11.72 -6.32 -24.41
CA VAL A 8 -12.09 -7.15 -25.56
C VAL A 8 -13.60 -7.26 -25.74
N LYS A 9 -14.05 -7.41 -26.99
CA LYS A 9 -15.43 -7.64 -27.41
C LYS A 9 -15.84 -9.10 -27.23
N SER A 10 -14.88 -10.01 -27.38
CA SER A 10 -15.11 -11.45 -27.37
C SER A 10 -14.01 -12.19 -26.59
N LEU A 11 -14.39 -13.32 -25.98
CA LEU A 11 -13.51 -14.22 -25.25
C LEU A 11 -13.80 -15.65 -25.74
N PRO A 12 -12.78 -16.47 -26.05
CA PRO A 12 -13.01 -17.84 -26.48
C PRO A 12 -13.83 -18.58 -25.40
N PRO A 13 -14.89 -19.33 -25.78
CA PRO A 13 -15.77 -19.99 -24.81
C PRO A 13 -15.01 -20.88 -23.80
N ILE A 14 -13.95 -21.55 -24.26
CA ILE A 14 -13.13 -22.39 -23.40
C ILE A 14 -12.36 -21.59 -22.33
N VAL A 15 -11.79 -20.45 -22.70
CA VAL A 15 -11.09 -19.53 -21.78
C VAL A 15 -12.08 -18.98 -20.75
N SER A 16 -13.24 -18.50 -21.21
CA SER A 16 -14.30 -17.98 -20.34
C SER A 16 -14.78 -19.01 -19.33
N LYS A 17 -15.07 -20.24 -19.80
CA LYS A 17 -15.54 -21.34 -18.94
C LYS A 17 -14.48 -21.77 -17.93
N LEU A 18 -13.22 -21.86 -18.35
CA LEU A 18 -12.11 -22.23 -17.47
C LEU A 18 -11.90 -21.20 -16.37
N ILE A 19 -11.87 -19.92 -16.71
CA ILE A 19 -11.76 -18.83 -15.73
C ILE A 19 -12.96 -18.84 -14.79
N GLN A 20 -14.18 -19.05 -15.28
CA GLN A 20 -15.37 -19.09 -14.45
C GLN A 20 -15.33 -20.24 -13.42
N ILE A 21 -14.87 -21.42 -13.84
CA ILE A 21 -14.71 -22.59 -12.95
C ILE A 21 -13.64 -22.30 -11.89
N LYS A 22 -12.48 -21.76 -12.31
CA LYS A 22 -11.33 -21.53 -11.42
C LYS A 22 -11.48 -20.34 -10.48
N ALA A 23 -12.20 -19.30 -10.90
CA ALA A 23 -12.36 -18.08 -10.11
C ALA A 23 -13.43 -18.19 -9.02
N GLU A 24 -14.24 -19.25 -9.04
CA GLU A 24 -15.35 -19.49 -8.09
C GLU A 24 -16.30 -18.27 -7.93
N GLY A 25 -16.44 -17.47 -8.98
CA GLY A 25 -17.29 -16.28 -8.99
C GLY A 25 -16.66 -15.01 -8.44
N HIS A 26 -15.39 -15.02 -8.00
CA HIS A 26 -14.69 -13.82 -7.55
C HIS A 26 -14.24 -12.95 -8.75
N PRO A 27 -14.75 -11.71 -8.90
CA PRO A 27 -14.47 -10.89 -10.07
C PRO A 27 -12.98 -10.56 -10.24
N PHE A 28 -12.31 -10.22 -9.14
CA PHE A 28 -10.86 -9.96 -9.12
C PHE A 28 -10.09 -11.21 -9.55
N PHE A 29 -10.40 -12.36 -8.96
CA PHE A 29 -9.72 -13.62 -9.31
C PHE A 29 -9.91 -13.96 -10.79
N SER A 30 -11.10 -13.72 -11.34
CA SER A 30 -11.37 -13.94 -12.77
C SER A 30 -10.46 -13.10 -13.66
N GLU A 31 -10.30 -11.82 -13.32
CA GLU A 31 -9.42 -10.88 -14.02
C GLU A 31 -7.95 -11.29 -13.90
N GLU A 32 -7.50 -11.68 -12.70
CA GLU A 32 -6.14 -12.12 -12.44
C GLU A 32 -5.78 -13.43 -13.16
N LEU A 33 -6.71 -14.38 -13.25
CA LEU A 33 -6.54 -15.59 -14.06
C LEU A 33 -6.42 -15.27 -15.55
N ALA A 34 -7.19 -14.30 -16.04
CA ALA A 34 -7.06 -13.86 -17.43
C ALA A 34 -5.69 -13.22 -17.69
N TYR A 35 -5.21 -12.35 -16.80
CA TYR A 35 -3.86 -11.78 -16.91
C TYR A 35 -2.78 -12.85 -16.81
N ALA A 36 -2.92 -13.83 -15.91
CA ALA A 36 -1.96 -14.94 -15.79
C ALA A 36 -1.85 -15.75 -17.10
N LEU A 37 -2.97 -16.02 -17.77
CA LEU A 37 -3.00 -16.66 -19.09
C LEU A 37 -2.35 -15.79 -20.17
N ARG A 38 -2.62 -14.48 -20.18
CA ARG A 38 -2.02 -13.55 -21.13
C ARG A 38 -0.51 -13.47 -20.96
N ASP A 39 -0.07 -13.28 -19.72
CA ASP A 39 1.34 -13.12 -19.37
C ASP A 39 2.12 -14.43 -19.55
N ALA A 40 1.45 -15.59 -19.48
CA ALA A 40 2.01 -16.89 -19.85
C ALA A 40 2.03 -17.14 -21.37
N GLY A 41 1.53 -16.21 -22.18
CA GLY A 41 1.45 -16.35 -23.63
C GLY A 41 0.36 -17.30 -24.12
N MET A 42 -0.54 -17.76 -23.24
CA MET A 42 -1.64 -18.67 -23.58
C MET A 42 -2.73 -17.94 -24.37
N ILE A 43 -2.98 -16.68 -24.04
CA ILE A 43 -3.93 -15.82 -24.75
C ILE A 43 -3.25 -14.53 -25.22
N ARG A 44 -3.72 -13.98 -26.34
CA ARG A 44 -3.35 -12.66 -26.84
C ARG A 44 -4.58 -11.79 -27.03
N LEU A 45 -4.39 -10.48 -26.91
CA LEU A 45 -5.43 -9.48 -27.16
C LEU A 45 -5.08 -8.79 -28.49
N GLU A 46 -5.85 -9.08 -29.54
CA GLU A 46 -5.61 -8.59 -30.91
C GLU A 46 -6.91 -7.95 -31.43
N ASP A 47 -6.86 -6.69 -31.89
CA ASP A 47 -8.02 -5.93 -32.43
C ASP A 47 -9.28 -5.89 -31.55
N GLY A 48 -9.08 -5.96 -30.23
CA GLY A 48 -10.18 -6.02 -29.27
C GLY A 48 -10.84 -7.39 -29.21
N GLU A 49 -10.19 -8.44 -29.68
CA GLU A 49 -10.57 -9.84 -29.47
C GLU A 49 -9.52 -10.55 -28.61
N CYS A 50 -9.96 -11.50 -27.81
CA CYS A 50 -9.06 -12.41 -27.11
C CYS A 50 -8.88 -13.68 -27.96
N VAL A 51 -7.64 -13.99 -28.32
CA VAL A 51 -7.29 -15.14 -29.15
C VAL A 51 -6.53 -16.16 -28.30
N LEU A 52 -6.95 -17.42 -28.37
CA LEU A 52 -6.20 -18.53 -27.78
C LEU A 52 -5.00 -18.84 -28.68
N VAL A 53 -3.81 -18.81 -28.11
CA VAL A 53 -2.53 -18.96 -28.85
C VAL A 53 -2.02 -20.40 -28.78
N THR A 54 -2.51 -21.19 -27.84
CA THR A 54 -2.08 -22.58 -27.57
C THR A 54 -3.19 -23.58 -27.88
N GLU A 55 -2.89 -24.87 -27.79
CA GLU A 55 -3.92 -25.90 -27.88
C GLU A 55 -4.74 -25.96 -26.59
N GLU A 56 -5.99 -26.45 -26.67
CA GLU A 56 -6.87 -26.60 -25.50
C GLU A 56 -6.27 -27.52 -24.42
N LYS A 57 -5.46 -28.51 -24.82
CA LYS A 57 -4.76 -29.42 -23.90
C LYS A 57 -3.73 -28.70 -23.02
N ASP A 58 -3.08 -27.66 -23.56
CA ASP A 58 -2.04 -26.90 -22.85
C ASP A 58 -2.67 -26.01 -21.77
N LEU A 59 -3.88 -25.49 -22.02
CA LEU A 59 -4.68 -24.80 -21.02
C LEU A 59 -5.01 -25.72 -19.84
N ALA A 60 -5.40 -26.97 -20.09
CA ALA A 60 -5.75 -27.91 -19.02
C ALA A 60 -4.54 -28.30 -18.15
N LEU A 61 -3.33 -28.26 -18.71
CA LEU A 61 -2.07 -28.53 -18.02
C LEU A 61 -1.47 -27.30 -17.34
N PHE A 62 -1.99 -26.10 -17.61
CA PHE A 62 -1.50 -24.88 -16.97
C PHE A 62 -1.73 -24.96 -15.46
N ASP A 63 -0.67 -24.68 -14.70
CA ASP A 63 -0.74 -24.67 -13.24
C ASP A 63 -1.48 -23.42 -12.77
N PHE A 64 -2.81 -23.56 -12.68
CA PHE A 64 -3.67 -22.49 -12.20
C PHE A 64 -3.50 -22.33 -10.70
N PRO A 65 -3.20 -21.12 -10.21
CA PRO A 65 -3.23 -20.86 -8.80
C PRO A 65 -4.63 -21.17 -8.25
N GLU A 66 -4.69 -21.93 -7.17
CA GLU A 66 -5.96 -22.34 -6.54
C GLU A 66 -6.53 -21.26 -5.61
N THR A 67 -5.75 -20.22 -5.30
CA THR A 67 -6.16 -19.13 -4.43
C THR A 67 -5.83 -17.78 -5.06
N ILE A 68 -6.61 -16.76 -4.68
CA ILE A 68 -6.35 -15.35 -5.04
C ILE A 68 -4.93 -14.96 -4.65
N GLN A 69 -4.50 -15.29 -3.42
CA GLN A 69 -3.15 -15.01 -2.95
C GLN A 69 -2.07 -15.67 -3.82
N GLY A 70 -2.31 -16.91 -4.27
CA GLY A 70 -1.43 -17.62 -5.19
C GLY A 70 -1.26 -16.88 -6.52
N VAL A 71 -2.35 -16.40 -7.13
CA VAL A 71 -2.24 -15.64 -8.39
C VAL A 71 -1.43 -14.37 -8.21
N ILE A 72 -1.69 -13.63 -7.14
CA ILE A 72 -0.99 -12.38 -6.86
C ILE A 72 0.48 -12.61 -6.59
N THR A 73 0.81 -13.66 -5.84
CA THR A 73 2.20 -14.06 -5.59
C THR A 73 2.89 -14.38 -6.92
N SER A 74 2.28 -15.20 -7.77
CA SER A 74 2.82 -15.54 -9.09
C SER A 74 3.01 -14.33 -10.01
N ARG A 75 2.15 -13.30 -9.90
CA ARG A 75 2.32 -12.06 -10.67
C ARG A 75 3.48 -11.22 -10.14
N ILE A 76 3.62 -11.12 -8.82
CA ILE A 76 4.73 -10.41 -8.19
C ILE A 76 6.06 -11.11 -8.51
N ASP A 77 6.10 -12.45 -8.54
CA ASP A 77 7.30 -13.23 -8.85
C ASP A 77 7.82 -13.03 -10.28
N ARG A 78 6.97 -12.55 -11.20
CA ARG A 78 7.36 -12.20 -12.58
C ARG A 78 7.95 -10.80 -12.71
N LEU A 79 7.85 -9.97 -11.67
CA LEU A 79 8.41 -8.62 -11.66
C LEU A 79 9.92 -8.65 -11.46
N SER A 80 10.60 -7.60 -11.92
CA SER A 80 12.02 -7.43 -11.60
C SER A 80 12.20 -7.25 -10.08
N PRO A 81 13.39 -7.58 -9.52
CA PRO A 81 13.67 -7.35 -8.11
C PRO A 81 13.41 -5.90 -7.65
N GLN A 82 13.71 -4.92 -8.51
CA GLN A 82 13.51 -3.50 -8.25
C GLN A 82 12.02 -3.11 -8.23
N GLN A 83 11.21 -3.67 -9.15
CA GLN A 83 9.76 -3.47 -9.15
C GLN A 83 9.10 -4.10 -7.92
N THR A 84 9.51 -5.32 -7.56
CA THR A 84 9.03 -6.00 -6.34
C THR A 84 9.39 -5.23 -5.08
N LEU A 85 10.62 -4.68 -5.00
CA LEU A 85 11.01 -3.81 -3.90
C LEU A 85 10.17 -2.53 -3.86
N THR A 86 9.92 -1.90 -5.01
CA THR A 86 9.07 -0.72 -5.12
C THR A 86 7.66 -0.98 -4.58
N LEU A 87 7.04 -2.12 -4.97
CA LEU A 87 5.74 -2.54 -4.43
C LEU A 87 5.76 -2.78 -2.93
N LYS A 88 6.82 -3.44 -2.42
CA LYS A 88 6.98 -3.68 -0.98
C LYS A 88 7.04 -2.37 -0.20
N VAL A 89 7.81 -1.38 -0.66
CA VAL A 89 7.88 -0.05 -0.02
C VAL A 89 6.53 0.66 -0.10
N ALA A 90 5.90 0.71 -1.28
CA ALA A 90 4.58 1.30 -1.47
C ALA A 90 3.52 0.66 -0.54
N SER A 91 3.58 -0.66 -0.35
CA SER A 91 2.62 -1.38 0.49
C SER A 91 2.63 -0.96 1.96
N VAL A 92 3.78 -0.45 2.45
CA VAL A 92 3.92 0.12 3.80
C VAL A 92 3.33 1.52 3.88
N ILE A 93 3.53 2.34 2.85
CA ILE A 93 3.04 3.73 2.80
C ILE A 93 1.52 3.77 2.84
N GLY A 94 0.85 2.95 2.04
CA GLY A 94 -0.61 2.84 2.04
C GLY A 94 -1.19 2.40 0.71
N ARG A 95 -2.53 2.28 0.69
CA ARG A 95 -3.28 1.91 -0.53
C ARG A 95 -3.12 2.96 -1.63
N VAL A 96 -3.17 4.23 -1.27
CA VAL A 96 -2.83 5.37 -2.13
C VAL A 96 -1.53 5.95 -1.61
N PHE A 97 -0.56 6.16 -2.48
CA PHE A 97 0.76 6.66 -2.10
C PHE A 97 1.26 7.72 -3.09
N ALA A 98 1.77 8.82 -2.55
CA ALA A 98 2.40 9.86 -3.36
C ALA A 98 3.79 9.41 -3.82
N PHE A 99 4.17 9.82 -5.04
CA PHE A 99 5.49 9.52 -5.59
C PHE A 99 6.62 10.02 -4.68
N LYS A 100 6.44 11.21 -4.09
CA LYS A 100 7.47 11.88 -3.29
C LYS A 100 7.91 11.06 -2.07
N ILE A 101 6.95 10.56 -1.28
CA ILE A 101 7.28 9.74 -0.11
C ILE A 101 7.91 8.41 -0.52
N LEU A 102 7.38 7.75 -1.55
CA LEU A 102 7.95 6.51 -2.08
C LEU A 102 9.41 6.70 -2.48
N GLN A 103 9.72 7.78 -3.19
CA GLN A 103 11.08 8.11 -3.59
C GLN A 103 12.01 8.37 -2.41
N ASP A 104 11.56 9.13 -1.42
CA ASP A 104 12.40 9.54 -0.30
C ASP A 104 12.68 8.38 0.68
N VAL A 105 11.71 7.48 0.88
CA VAL A 105 11.83 6.33 1.79
C VAL A 105 12.36 5.06 1.12
N HIS A 106 12.54 5.06 -0.21
CA HIS A 106 13.09 3.91 -0.92
C HIS A 106 14.49 3.55 -0.37
N PRO A 107 14.74 2.29 0.03
CA PRO A 107 15.95 1.92 0.76
C PRO A 107 17.21 1.89 -0.11
N ILE A 108 17.07 1.78 -1.43
CA ILE A 108 18.18 1.79 -2.38
C ILE A 108 18.21 3.17 -3.07
N PRO A 109 19.23 4.02 -2.82
CA PRO A 109 19.33 5.35 -3.41
C PRO A 109 19.42 5.35 -4.94
N ASP A 110 20.17 4.39 -5.51
CA ASP A 110 20.39 4.30 -6.96
C ASP A 110 19.10 4.00 -7.74
N ASP A 111 18.14 3.29 -7.11
CA ASP A 111 16.85 2.99 -7.72
C ASP A 111 15.92 4.23 -7.80
N ARG A 112 16.17 5.28 -7.00
CA ARG A 112 15.26 6.43 -6.84
C ARG A 112 15.04 7.23 -8.11
N SER A 113 16.04 7.28 -9.01
CA SER A 113 15.93 7.92 -10.32
C SER A 113 15.11 7.10 -11.32
N HIS A 114 14.96 5.80 -11.08
CA HIS A 114 14.25 4.86 -11.97
C HIS A 114 12.83 4.54 -11.50
N LEU A 115 12.40 5.02 -10.33
CA LEU A 115 11.08 4.71 -9.78
C LEU A 115 9.92 5.06 -10.71
N MET A 116 10.02 6.16 -11.48
CA MET A 116 8.99 6.51 -12.47
C MET A 116 8.85 5.42 -13.56
N GLU A 117 9.98 4.86 -14.02
CA GLU A 117 9.99 3.76 -14.97
C GLU A 117 9.37 2.49 -14.36
N TYR A 118 9.72 2.17 -13.12
CA TYR A 118 9.15 1.02 -12.41
C TYR A 118 7.65 1.16 -12.23
N LEU A 119 7.17 2.33 -11.81
CA LEU A 119 5.74 2.62 -11.63
C LEU A 119 4.98 2.60 -12.96
N ASN A 120 5.55 3.13 -14.04
CA ASN A 120 4.94 3.03 -15.37
C ASN A 120 4.80 1.59 -15.85
N ASN A 121 5.76 0.72 -15.54
CA ASN A 121 5.65 -0.70 -15.84
C ASN A 121 4.58 -1.39 -14.96
N LEU A 122 4.48 -1.02 -13.68
CA LEU A 122 3.45 -1.53 -12.78
C LEU A 122 2.03 -1.05 -13.14
N ASP A 123 1.89 0.19 -13.64
CA ASP A 123 0.66 0.75 -14.19
C ASP A 123 0.20 -0.02 -15.44
N ARG A 124 1.11 -0.34 -16.37
CA ARG A 124 0.81 -1.20 -17.53
C ARG A 124 0.35 -2.60 -17.15
N LEU A 125 0.76 -3.09 -15.97
CA LEU A 125 0.30 -4.36 -15.41
C LEU A 125 -0.98 -4.18 -14.57
N ASP A 126 -1.55 -2.98 -14.46
CA ASP A 126 -2.71 -2.64 -13.63
C ASP A 126 -2.53 -3.00 -12.14
N ILE A 127 -1.27 -3.01 -11.65
CA ILE A 127 -0.94 -3.31 -10.25
C ILE A 127 -1.07 -2.04 -9.41
N THR A 128 -0.34 -0.99 -9.83
CA THR A 128 -0.38 0.33 -9.20
C THR A 128 -0.64 1.43 -10.24
N PRO A 129 -1.87 1.53 -10.77
CA PRO A 129 -2.19 2.57 -11.74
C PRO A 129 -2.05 3.97 -11.17
N LEU A 130 -1.86 4.94 -12.07
CA LEU A 130 -1.85 6.36 -11.75
C LEU A 130 -3.22 6.78 -11.19
N GLU A 131 -3.24 7.34 -9.98
CA GLU A 131 -4.46 7.82 -9.32
C GLU A 131 -4.64 9.31 -9.54
N THR A 132 -3.59 10.10 -9.26
CA THR A 132 -3.60 11.57 -9.47
C THR A 132 -2.36 11.96 -10.24
N PRO A 133 -2.48 12.74 -11.33
CA PRO A 133 -1.33 13.27 -12.06
C PRO A 133 -0.63 14.42 -11.29
N GLU A 134 0.47 14.92 -11.85
CA GLU A 134 1.14 16.13 -11.35
C GLU A 134 0.17 17.32 -11.19
N PRO A 135 0.33 18.18 -10.16
CA PRO A 135 1.46 18.24 -9.22
C PRO A 135 1.37 17.31 -7.99
N ASP A 136 0.23 16.65 -7.77
CA ASP A 136 -0.02 15.76 -6.63
C ASP A 136 0.17 14.29 -7.01
N LEU A 137 1.27 14.00 -7.73
CA LEU A 137 1.53 12.72 -8.36
C LEU A 137 1.40 11.55 -7.38
N SER A 138 0.39 10.70 -7.59
CA SER A 138 0.11 9.55 -6.73
C SER A 138 -0.41 8.35 -7.51
N TYR A 139 -0.20 7.18 -6.91
CA TYR A 139 -0.59 5.88 -7.45
C TYR A 139 -1.43 5.14 -6.42
N ILE A 140 -2.21 4.18 -6.88
CA ILE A 140 -3.10 3.39 -6.05
C ILE A 140 -2.87 1.89 -6.26
N PHE A 141 -2.84 1.10 -5.20
CA PHE A 141 -3.03 -0.34 -5.33
C PHE A 141 -4.46 -0.62 -5.80
N LYS A 142 -4.62 -1.06 -7.05
CA LYS A 142 -5.93 -1.36 -7.65
C LYS A 142 -6.76 -2.27 -6.74
N HIS A 143 -6.12 -3.29 -6.16
CA HIS A 143 -6.74 -4.25 -5.27
C HIS A 143 -6.03 -4.33 -3.92
N ILE A 144 -6.81 -4.36 -2.83
CA ILE A 144 -6.28 -4.36 -1.45
C ILE A 144 -5.43 -5.60 -1.17
N ILE A 145 -5.85 -6.75 -1.70
CA ILE A 145 -5.14 -8.02 -1.55
C ILE A 145 -3.74 -7.97 -2.19
N THR A 146 -3.54 -7.19 -3.25
CA THR A 146 -2.21 -7.01 -3.86
C THR A 146 -1.27 -6.25 -2.92
N GLN A 147 -1.78 -5.21 -2.26
CA GLN A 147 -1.04 -4.51 -1.21
C GLN A 147 -0.71 -5.46 -0.05
N GLU A 148 -1.69 -6.25 0.42
CA GLU A 148 -1.49 -7.19 1.53
C GLU A 148 -0.47 -8.27 1.22
N VAL A 149 -0.51 -8.86 0.02
CA VAL A 149 0.48 -9.86 -0.42
C VAL A 149 1.86 -9.22 -0.50
N ALA A 150 2.00 -8.06 -1.15
CA ALA A 150 3.29 -7.34 -1.22
C ALA A 150 3.84 -7.01 0.18
N TYR A 151 2.98 -6.53 1.09
CA TYR A 151 3.32 -6.27 2.49
C TYR A 151 3.78 -7.55 3.21
N ASN A 152 3.08 -8.66 2.95
CA ASN A 152 3.35 -9.93 3.60
C ASN A 152 4.62 -10.66 3.09
N LEU A 153 5.13 -10.30 1.92
CA LEU A 153 6.40 -10.80 1.38
C LEU A 153 7.65 -10.22 2.05
N MET A 154 7.51 -9.28 2.99
CA MET A 154 8.61 -8.73 3.77
C MET A 154 8.76 -9.46 5.10
N SER A 155 10.01 -9.60 5.55
CA SER A 155 10.29 -10.04 6.92
C SER A 155 9.80 -9.01 7.94
N PHE A 156 9.63 -9.45 9.18
CA PHE A 156 9.25 -8.56 10.28
C PHE A 156 10.20 -7.36 10.42
N ALA A 157 11.52 -7.60 10.36
CA ALA A 157 12.54 -6.56 10.48
C ALA A 157 12.45 -5.52 9.34
N GLN A 158 12.18 -5.97 8.10
CA GLN A 158 12.01 -5.08 6.95
C GLN A 158 10.78 -4.18 7.11
N ARG A 159 9.65 -4.74 7.53
CA ARG A 159 8.43 -3.96 7.78
C ARG A 159 8.67 -2.92 8.87
N ARG A 160 9.28 -3.33 9.98
CA ARG A 160 9.63 -2.45 11.10
C ARG A 160 10.47 -1.26 10.63
N GLN A 161 11.54 -1.52 9.86
CA GLN A 161 12.42 -0.48 9.33
C GLN A 161 11.69 0.46 8.37
N LEU A 162 10.86 -0.05 7.46
CA LEU A 162 10.13 0.80 6.52
C LEU A 162 9.06 1.64 7.21
N HIS A 163 8.33 1.08 8.20
CA HIS A 163 7.38 1.86 8.99
C HIS A 163 8.07 3.01 9.74
N GLN A 164 9.26 2.76 10.31
CA GLN A 164 10.09 3.80 10.90
C GLN A 164 10.47 4.88 9.87
N SER A 165 10.98 4.50 8.70
CA SER A 165 11.34 5.45 7.63
C SER A 165 10.15 6.31 7.19
N VAL A 166 8.96 5.72 7.06
CA VAL A 166 7.74 6.45 6.70
C VAL A 166 7.34 7.46 7.79
N ALA A 167 7.35 7.05 9.06
CA ALA A 167 7.03 7.97 10.16
C ALA A 167 8.01 9.15 10.21
N GLN A 168 9.31 8.86 10.13
CA GLN A 168 10.36 9.88 10.10
C GLN A 168 10.23 10.82 8.90
N TRP A 169 9.78 10.31 7.74
CA TRP A 169 9.51 11.15 6.58
C TRP A 169 8.37 12.14 6.86
N TYR A 170 7.25 11.69 7.43
CA TYR A 170 6.15 12.59 7.80
C TYR A 170 6.58 13.64 8.83
N GLU A 171 7.32 13.23 9.87
CA GLU A 171 7.89 14.14 10.86
C GLU A 171 8.84 15.17 10.23
N LYS A 172 9.69 14.76 9.28
CA LYS A 172 10.62 15.66 8.60
C LYS A 172 9.90 16.61 7.65
N SER A 173 8.91 16.12 6.92
CA SER A 173 8.19 16.87 5.87
C SER A 173 7.20 17.87 6.46
N TYR A 174 6.59 17.55 7.61
CA TYR A 174 5.52 18.35 8.20
C TYR A 174 5.79 18.78 9.64
N GLY A 175 6.84 18.29 10.30
CA GLY A 175 7.21 18.73 11.65
C GLY A 175 7.86 20.10 11.64
N LYS A 176 7.55 20.91 12.66
CA LYS A 176 8.21 22.21 12.86
C LYS A 176 9.65 21.97 13.34
N ASN A 177 10.62 22.21 12.45
CA ASN A 177 12.08 22.16 12.70
C ASN A 177 12.57 20.85 13.33
N GLY A 178 13.14 19.97 12.50
CA GLY A 178 13.59 18.63 12.87
C GLY A 178 14.24 18.50 14.25
N GLY A 179 13.79 17.51 15.01
CA GLY A 179 14.61 16.87 16.03
C GLY A 179 14.59 17.46 17.45
N GLN A 180 13.52 18.11 17.89
CA GLN A 180 13.24 18.17 19.34
C GLN A 180 11.86 17.60 19.62
N LEU A 181 11.84 16.29 19.86
CA LEU A 181 10.80 15.69 20.68
C LEU A 181 10.87 16.39 22.04
N PHE A 182 9.80 17.12 22.38
CA PHE A 182 9.65 17.71 23.69
C PHE A 182 9.64 16.59 24.72
N ASP A 183 10.66 16.58 25.60
CA ASP A 183 10.80 15.66 26.72
C ASP A 183 9.50 15.58 27.53
N ILE A 184 8.93 14.38 27.68
CA ILE A 184 7.77 14.10 28.55
C ILE A 184 8.19 14.07 30.04
N LYS A 185 9.14 14.91 30.45
CA LYS A 185 9.54 15.02 31.87
C LYS A 185 8.94 16.20 32.60
N ASP A 186 8.19 17.07 31.92
CA ASP A 186 7.62 18.24 32.56
C ASP A 186 6.08 18.29 32.48
N SER A 187 5.44 17.27 33.05
CA SER A 187 3.99 17.21 33.29
C SER A 187 3.47 18.27 34.28
N ARG A 188 4.20 19.37 34.51
CA ARG A 188 3.79 20.46 35.41
C ARG A 188 3.84 21.85 34.80
N SER A 189 4.08 21.96 33.50
CA SER A 189 3.88 23.22 32.80
C SER A 189 3.04 23.02 31.54
N ILE A 190 1.75 22.83 31.73
CA ILE A 190 0.74 23.30 30.77
C ILE A 190 0.84 24.83 30.77
N THR A 191 1.92 25.34 30.19
CA THR A 191 2.06 26.74 29.87
C THR A 191 1.24 26.95 28.61
N LEU A 192 -0.01 27.37 28.83
CA LEU A 192 -0.80 28.22 27.94
C LEU A 192 0.02 29.47 27.59
N LYS A 193 1.06 29.35 26.75
CA LYS A 193 1.68 30.50 26.09
C LYS A 193 1.97 30.18 24.63
N ASN A 194 1.21 30.89 23.80
CA ASN A 194 1.57 31.31 22.44
C ASN A 194 1.71 30.22 21.37
N SER A 195 0.58 29.84 20.78
CA SER A 195 0.43 29.75 19.31
C SER A 195 -1.04 29.53 18.91
N LEU A 196 -1.90 30.49 19.21
CA LEU A 196 -3.32 30.44 18.83
C LEU A 196 -3.58 30.61 17.32
N ASN A 197 -2.58 30.69 16.44
CA ASN A 197 -2.81 30.94 15.01
C ASN A 197 -1.88 30.21 14.01
N GLN A 198 -1.18 29.14 14.41
CA GLN A 198 -0.55 28.24 13.42
C GLN A 198 -0.90 26.80 13.73
N ARG A 199 -1.82 26.23 12.93
CA ARG A 199 -2.13 24.80 12.95
C ARG A 199 -0.83 24.01 12.91
N ASP A 200 -0.69 23.05 13.82
CA ASP A 200 0.38 22.07 13.73
C ASP A 200 0.24 21.34 12.39
N SER A 201 1.24 21.47 11.52
CA SER A 201 1.24 20.85 10.19
C SER A 201 1.29 19.32 10.28
N LEU A 202 1.68 18.76 11.43
CA LEU A 202 1.59 17.32 11.69
C LEU A 202 0.20 16.85 12.11
N ALA A 203 -0.70 17.74 12.53
CA ALA A 203 -2.00 17.35 13.08
C ALA A 203 -2.80 16.40 12.17
N PRO A 204 -2.87 16.61 10.84
CA PRO A 204 -3.55 15.67 9.94
C PRO A 204 -2.95 14.26 9.89
N TYR A 205 -1.73 14.08 10.39
CA TYR A 205 -0.96 12.85 10.31
C TYR A 205 -0.78 12.16 11.67
N TYR A 206 -1.35 12.64 12.77
CA TYR A 206 -1.13 12.04 14.09
C TYR A 206 -1.56 10.57 14.17
N SER A 207 -2.74 10.22 13.65
CA SER A 207 -3.21 8.83 13.64
C SER A 207 -2.31 7.93 12.78
N LEU A 208 -1.85 8.45 11.64
CA LEU A 208 -0.94 7.75 10.74
C LEU A 208 0.45 7.55 11.40
N LEU A 209 1.00 8.59 12.00
CA LEU A 209 2.27 8.53 12.74
C LEU A 209 2.20 7.53 13.89
N ALA A 210 1.10 7.52 14.65
CA ALA A 210 0.89 6.55 15.72
C ALA A 210 0.90 5.10 15.19
N TYR A 211 0.20 4.86 14.07
CA TYR A 211 0.21 3.56 13.40
C TYR A 211 1.63 3.14 12.96
N HIS A 212 2.36 4.01 12.27
CA HIS A 212 3.70 3.68 11.79
C HIS A 212 4.70 3.48 12.92
N TRP A 213 4.70 4.31 13.96
CA TRP A 213 5.58 4.14 15.11
C TRP A 213 5.26 2.86 15.90
N SER A 214 3.97 2.51 16.03
CA SER A 214 3.54 1.25 16.64
C SER A 214 4.06 0.04 15.85
N LYS A 215 3.92 0.06 14.51
CA LYS A 215 4.48 -0.99 13.64
C LYS A 215 6.02 -1.02 13.62
N ALA A 216 6.66 0.11 13.90
CA ALA A 216 8.11 0.22 14.08
C ALA A 216 8.58 -0.27 15.47
N GLN A 217 7.68 -0.67 16.37
CA GLN A 217 7.98 -1.01 17.78
C GLN A 217 8.69 0.12 18.51
N ASP A 218 8.32 1.37 18.22
CA ASP A 218 8.69 2.55 18.99
C ASP A 218 7.48 2.97 19.83
N ASP A 219 7.28 2.24 20.93
CA ASP A 219 6.09 2.38 21.77
C ASP A 219 6.01 3.79 22.40
N GLU A 220 7.15 4.44 22.66
CA GLU A 220 7.21 5.81 23.19
C GLU A 220 6.62 6.82 22.19
N ARG A 221 7.13 6.84 20.95
CA ARG A 221 6.60 7.74 19.91
C ARG A 221 5.18 7.38 19.53
N ALA A 222 4.85 6.09 19.44
CA ALA A 222 3.49 5.64 19.14
C ALA A 222 2.50 6.16 20.18
N MET A 223 2.79 6.01 21.47
CA MET A 223 1.97 6.53 22.57
C MET A 223 1.81 8.05 22.50
N GLN A 224 2.89 8.80 22.21
CA GLN A 224 2.82 10.25 22.01
C GLN A 224 1.84 10.64 20.90
N TYR A 225 1.92 9.99 19.74
CA TYR A 225 1.05 10.31 18.61
C TYR A 225 -0.38 9.82 18.79
N PHE A 226 -0.60 8.70 19.48
CA PHE A 226 -1.95 8.28 19.88
C PHE A 226 -2.59 9.31 20.83
N GLY A 227 -1.84 9.82 21.81
CA GLY A 227 -2.31 10.89 22.69
C GLY A 227 -2.71 12.15 21.92
N ARG A 228 -1.86 12.61 20.99
CA ARG A 228 -2.14 13.79 20.15
C ARG A 228 -3.34 13.57 19.21
N ALA A 229 -3.48 12.38 18.63
CA ALA A 229 -4.63 12.01 17.81
C ALA A 229 -5.93 12.02 18.64
N GLY A 230 -5.88 11.49 19.87
CA GLY A 230 -7.01 11.52 20.80
C GLY A 230 -7.42 12.94 21.21
N GLU A 231 -6.45 13.80 21.53
CA GLU A 231 -6.73 15.21 21.82
C GLU A 231 -7.33 15.96 20.62
N ASP A 232 -6.84 15.69 19.40
CA ASP A 232 -7.36 16.32 18.19
C ASP A 232 -8.79 15.84 17.88
N ALA A 233 -9.06 14.54 18.04
CA ALA A 233 -10.41 13.98 17.93
C ALA A 233 -11.39 14.60 18.94
N LEU A 234 -10.97 14.84 20.19
CA LEU A 234 -11.78 15.57 21.18
C LEU A 234 -12.09 17.01 20.74
N ARG A 235 -11.12 17.73 20.18
CA ARG A 235 -11.35 19.10 19.65
C ARG A 235 -12.35 19.11 18.50
N GLN A 236 -12.44 18.00 17.77
CA GLN A 236 -13.40 17.79 16.68
C GLN A 236 -14.71 17.12 17.16
N PHE A 237 -14.89 16.91 18.47
CA PHE A 237 -16.04 16.24 19.08
C PHE A 237 -16.23 14.76 18.66
N ALA A 238 -15.20 14.12 18.11
CA ALA A 238 -15.17 12.70 17.76
C ALA A 238 -14.84 11.83 18.98
N ASN A 239 -15.75 11.82 19.97
CA ASN A 239 -15.49 11.21 21.29
C ASN A 239 -15.16 9.71 21.23
N GLN A 240 -15.79 8.94 20.34
CA GLN A 240 -15.52 7.51 20.21
C GLN A 240 -14.09 7.25 19.68
N GLU A 241 -13.69 7.99 18.64
CA GLU A 241 -12.33 7.91 18.10
C GLU A 241 -11.28 8.32 19.14
N ALA A 242 -11.57 9.38 19.92
CA ALA A 242 -10.69 9.79 21.00
C ALA A 242 -10.47 8.67 22.03
N VAL A 243 -11.55 7.99 22.45
CA VAL A 243 -11.48 6.85 23.37
C VAL A 243 -10.62 5.73 22.77
N ASP A 244 -10.77 5.42 21.49
CA ASP A 244 -10.02 4.36 20.84
C ASP A 244 -8.52 4.70 20.76
N PHE A 245 -8.16 5.94 20.42
CA PHE A 245 -6.76 6.38 20.45
C PHE A 245 -6.16 6.33 21.87
N PHE A 246 -6.88 6.78 22.90
CA PHE A 246 -6.35 6.72 24.27
C PHE A 246 -6.22 5.29 24.79
N ARG A 247 -7.10 4.36 24.39
CA ARG A 247 -6.95 2.94 24.70
C ARG A 247 -5.69 2.35 24.10
N GLU A 248 -5.39 2.65 22.84
CA GLU A 248 -4.15 2.22 22.19
C GLU A 248 -2.92 2.80 22.90
N ALA A 249 -2.93 4.09 23.27
CA ALA A 249 -1.85 4.70 24.04
C ALA A 249 -1.62 3.98 25.40
N LEU A 250 -2.68 3.70 26.14
CA LEU A 250 -2.60 3.01 27.44
C LEU A 250 -2.13 1.56 27.31
N ALA A 251 -2.51 0.86 26.23
CA ALA A 251 -2.07 -0.51 25.98
C ALA A 251 -0.56 -0.60 25.72
N LEU A 252 0.06 0.46 25.21
CA LEU A 252 1.51 0.54 25.00
C LEU A 252 2.27 0.81 26.32
N ASP A 253 1.73 1.67 27.19
CA ASP A 253 2.32 1.98 28.50
C ASP A 253 2.41 0.74 29.41
N GLN A 254 1.39 -0.12 29.37
CA GLN A 254 1.31 -1.35 30.19
C GLN A 254 2.28 -2.47 29.79
N LYS A 255 3.09 -2.28 28.73
CA LYS A 255 4.12 -3.26 28.33
C LYS A 255 5.41 -3.13 29.15
N PHE A 256 5.55 -2.07 29.95
CA PHE A 256 6.69 -1.79 30.83
C PHE A 256 6.35 -2.06 32.30
#